data_AF-A0A7Y6AD03-F1
#
_entry.id   AF-A0A7Y6AD03-F1
#
_cell.length_a   1.000
_cell.length_b   1.000
_cell.length_c   1.000
_cell.angle_alpha   90.00
_cell.angle_beta   90.00
_cell.angle_gamma   90.00
#
_symmetry.space_group_name_H-M   'P 1'
#
loop_
_entity.id
_entity.type
_entity.pdbx_description
1 polymer ?
#
loop_
_entity_poly.entity_id
_entity_poly.type
_entity_poly.pdbx_seq_one_letter_code
_entity_poly.pdbx_strand_id
1 'polypeptide(L)' 'AAWRTLPAWILVTSADRILPVDLQTFQARRANATTRSVTASHLPQQSRPDAVTGIIVEAARSVAA' A
#
# COMPACT_ATOMS: atom_id res chain seq x y z
N ALA A 1 3.78 -16.67 -6.03
CA ALA A 1 3.48 -15.23 -6.23
C ALA A 1 4.60 -14.42 -5.59
N ALA A 2 5.07 -13.37 -6.27
CA ALA A 2 6.29 -12.64 -5.90
C ALA A 2 6.27 -12.02 -4.48
N TRP A 3 5.08 -11.58 -4.02
CA TRP A 3 4.90 -11.00 -2.68
C TRP A 3 5.27 -11.93 -1.52
N ARG A 4 5.45 -13.24 -1.76
CA ARG A 4 5.88 -14.20 -0.73
C ARG A 4 7.39 -14.17 -0.46
N THR A 5 8.18 -13.71 -1.43
CA THR A 5 9.64 -13.83 -1.42
C THR A 5 10.35 -12.50 -1.66
N LEU A 6 9.66 -11.53 -2.26
CA LEU A 6 10.17 -10.18 -2.46
C LEU A 6 9.58 -9.23 -1.41
N PRO A 7 10.32 -8.19 -1.00
CA PRO A 7 9.76 -7.10 -0.22
C PRO A 7 8.49 -6.55 -0.87
N ALA A 8 7.48 -6.27 -0.05
CA ALA A 8 6.17 -5.81 -0.52
C ALA A 8 5.74 -4.54 0.25
N TRP A 9 5.03 -3.67 -0.46
CA TRP A 9 4.46 -2.45 0.10
C TRP A 9 2.97 -2.38 -0.22
N ILE A 10 2.18 -1.98 0.76
CA ILE A 10 0.74 -1.75 0.59
C ILE A 10 0.35 -0.41 1.20
N LEU A 11 -0.34 0.41 0.42
CA LEU A 11 -1.01 1.62 0.89
C LEU A 11 -2.49 1.30 1.11
N VAL A 12 -2.90 1.25 2.37
CA VAL A 12 -4.29 1.01 2.78
C VAL A 12 -5.10 2.31 2.64
N THR A 13 -6.24 2.24 1.96
CA THR A 13 -7.18 3.33 1.77
C THR A 13 -8.33 3.20 2.77
N SER A 14 -8.28 3.96 3.86
CA SER A 14 -9.17 3.74 5.01
C SER A 14 -10.64 4.11 4.77
N ALA A 15 -10.94 4.82 3.68
CA ALA A 15 -12.30 5.24 3.30
C ALA A 15 -12.74 4.64 1.96
N ASP A 16 -12.11 3.54 1.53
CA ASP A 16 -12.47 2.81 0.33
C ASP A 16 -13.86 2.17 0.47
N ARG A 17 -14.67 2.33 -0.58
CA ARG A 17 -16.05 1.83 -0.67
C ARG A 17 -16.19 0.64 -1.63
N ILE A 18 -15.10 0.26 -2.30
CA ILE A 18 -15.01 -0.90 -3.18
C ILE A 18 -14.33 -2.04 -2.44
N LEU A 19 -13.21 -1.77 -1.76
CA LEU A 19 -12.48 -2.77 -0.98
C LEU A 19 -12.51 -2.44 0.53
N PRO A 20 -13.12 -3.29 1.38
CA PRO A 20 -13.12 -3.08 2.82
C PRO A 20 -11.70 -2.95 3.40
N VAL A 21 -11.52 -2.03 4.34
CA VAL A 21 -10.22 -1.76 4.98
C VAL A 21 -9.63 -3.03 5.64
N ASP A 22 -10.49 -3.90 6.19
CA ASP A 22 -10.07 -5.14 6.81
C ASP A 22 -9.49 -6.13 5.80
N LEU A 23 -10.04 -6.18 4.58
CA LEU A 23 -9.53 -7.01 3.50
C LEU A 23 -8.17 -6.50 3.02
N GLN A 24 -7.99 -5.19 2.91
CA GLN A 24 -6.69 -4.59 2.56
C GLN A 24 -5.65 -4.90 3.64
N THR A 25 -6.02 -4.75 4.91
CA THR A 25 -5.16 -5.03 6.06
C THR A 25 -4.79 -6.51 6.16
N PHE A 26 -5.74 -7.42 5.89
CA PHE A 26 -5.48 -8.85 5.81
C PHE A 26 -4.46 -9.16 4.70
N GLN A 27 -4.63 -8.59 3.51
CA GLN A 27 -3.68 -8.78 2.40
C GLN A 27 -2.28 -8.27 2.75
N ALA A 28 -2.18 -7.11 3.40
CA ALA A 28 -0.92 -6.55 3.86
C ALA A 28 -0.20 -7.47 4.85
N ARG A 29 -0.92 -7.99 5.85
CA ARG A 29 -0.37 -8.96 6.82
C ARG A 29 0.04 -10.27 6.15
N ARG A 30 -0.82 -10.80 5.27
CA ARG A 30 -0.55 -12.03 4.52
C ARG A 30 0.72 -11.91 3.66
N ALA A 31 0.97 -10.72 3.12
CA ALA A 31 2.16 -10.43 2.31
C ALA A 31 3.39 -10.04 3.14
N ASN A 32 3.29 -9.94 4.47
CA ASN A 32 4.33 -9.36 5.33
C ASN A 32 4.83 -8.00 4.79
N ALA A 33 3.89 -7.17 4.30
CA ALA A 33 4.20 -5.93 3.59
C ALA A 33 4.47 -4.76 4.54
N THR A 34 5.40 -3.89 4.17
CA THR A 34 5.49 -2.55 4.75
C THR A 34 4.21 -1.80 4.41
N THR A 35 3.48 -1.36 5.44
CA THR A 35 2.13 -0.85 5.27
C THR A 35 2.05 0.61 5.70
N ARG A 36 1.47 1.46 4.84
CA ARG A 36 1.00 2.80 5.22
C ARG A 36 -0.51 2.88 5.05
N SER A 37 -1.15 3.81 5.74
CA SER A 37 -2.58 4.08 5.59
C SER A 37 -2.80 5.54 5.21
N VAL A 38 -3.79 5.78 4.36
CA VAL A 38 -4.23 7.11 3.96
C VAL A 38 -5.75 7.18 3.96
N THR A 39 -6.29 8.31 4.43
CA THR A 39 -7.74 8.58 4.31
C THR A 39 -8.06 9.00 2.88
N ALA A 40 -8.44 8.00 2.07
CA ALA A 40 -8.89 8.12 0.69
C ALA A 40 -9.90 7.02 0.37
N SER A 41 -10.70 7.24 -0.68
CA SER A 41 -11.52 6.20 -1.30
C SER A 41 -10.63 5.30 -2.19
N HIS A 42 -11.21 4.59 -3.15
CA HIS A 42 -10.53 3.59 -3.96
C HIS A 42 -9.37 4.09 -4.84
N LEU A 43 -9.36 5.37 -5.22
CA LEU A 43 -8.36 5.94 -6.14
C LEU A 43 -7.46 6.97 -5.43
N PRO A 44 -6.52 6.52 -4.57
CA PRO A 44 -5.60 7.42 -3.86
C PRO A 44 -4.63 8.11 -4.82
N GLN A 45 -4.33 7.54 -5.99
CA GLN A 45 -3.47 8.18 -6.99
C GLN A 45 -4.07 9.47 -7.57
N GLN A 46 -5.40 9.64 -7.50
CA GLN A 46 -6.07 10.87 -7.91
C GLN A 46 -6.27 11.83 -6.73
N SER A 47 -6.71 11.31 -5.58
CA SER A 47 -7.12 12.12 -4.43
C SER A 47 -5.98 12.46 -3.46
N ARG A 48 -4.95 11.61 -3.41
CA ARG A 48 -3.78 11.66 -2.51
C ARG A 48 -2.49 11.26 -3.25
N PRO A 49 -2.16 11.90 -4.39
CA PRO A 49 -1.01 11.51 -5.21
C PRO A 49 0.30 11.48 -4.42
N ASP A 50 0.50 12.41 -3.48
CA ASP A 50 1.70 12.46 -2.65
C ASP A 50 1.87 11.23 -1.75
N ALA A 51 0.78 10.67 -1.22
CA ALA A 51 0.83 9.46 -0.42
C ALA A 51 1.24 8.24 -1.26
N VAL A 52 0.77 8.18 -2.50
CA VAL A 52 1.14 7.15 -3.47
C VAL A 52 2.60 7.28 -3.90
N THR A 53 3.03 8.49 -4.28
CA THR A 53 4.43 8.73 -4.64
C THR A 53 5.36 8.45 -3.47
N GLY A 54 4.99 8.83 -2.25
CA GLY A 54 5.78 8.61 -1.04
C GLY A 54 6.09 7.14 -0.78
N ILE A 55 5.09 6.26 -0.82
CA ILE A 55 5.31 4.83 -0.59
C ILE A 55 6.12 4.17 -1.73
N ILE A 56 5.94 4.62 -2.98
CA ILE A 56 6.73 4.12 -4.12
C ILE A 56 8.21 4.51 -3.97
N VAL A 57 8.49 5.77 -3.63
CA VAL A 57 9.86 6.25 -3.41
C VAL A 57 10.52 5.54 -2.23
N GLU A 58 9.78 5.30 -1.15
CA GLU A 58 10.26 4.51 -0.01
C GLU A 58 10.65 3.09 -0.44
N ALA A 59 9.78 2.41 -1.18
CA ALA A 59 10.05 1.08 -1.69
C ALA A 59 11.30 1.05 -2.59
N ALA A 60 11.39 1.98 -3.55
CA ALA A 60 12.52 2.07 -4.46
C ALA A 60 13.85 2.30 -3.74
N ARG A 61 13.86 3.15 -2.70
CA ARG A 61 15.07 3.42 -1.91
C ARG A 61 15.51 2.24 -1.05
N SER A 62 14.58 1.40 -0.61
CA SER A 62 14.89 0.25 0.25
C SER A 62 15.62 -0.89 -0.47
N VAL A 63 15.57 -0.90 -1.81
CA VAL A 63 16.18 -1.94 -2.66
C VAL A 63 17.30 -1.42 -3.54
N ALA A 64 17.56 -0.11 -3.52
CA ALA A 64 18.71 0.49 -4.21
C ALA A 64 20.00 0.16 -3.44
N ALA A 65 21.06 -0.17 -4.17
CA ALA A 65 22.39 -0.48 -3.64
C ALA A 65 23.10 0.75 -3.06
#